data_AF-A0A3N0Z3R9-F1
#
_entry.id   AF-A0A3N0Z3R9-F1
#
_cell.length_a   1.000
_cell.length_b   1.000
_cell.length_c   1.000
_cell.angle_alpha   90.00
_cell.angle_beta   90.00
_cell.angle_gamma   90.00
#
_symmetry.space_group_name_H-M   'P 1'
#
loop_
_entity.id
_entity.type
_entity.pdbx_description
1 polymer ?
#
loop_
_entity_poly.entity_id
_entity_poly.type
_entity_poly.pdbx_seq_one_letter_code
_entity_poly.pdbx_strand_id
1 'polypeptide(L)'
;MPVAQCHGFRRFLMTAFTNREFITVVTMALQQNGTASKMPKHNGETSSRHPSVNRNGEIERDQAERFTFTSEPTLEDIRRMQAEFTDERNWNQFHQPRNLLLALVGEVGEVSELFQWRGEVAEGLPDWTEPEREHLAQELSDVLIYLVELAEKCHVDLPQAVLRKMALNRLKYPASKVHGSAKKYTEYKD
;
A
#
# COMPACT_ATOMS: atom_id res chain seq x y z
N MET A 1 1.72 18.18 -34.65
CA MET A 1 2.05 16.83 -34.14
C MET A 1 2.87 16.99 -32.87
N PRO A 2 2.63 16.24 -31.79
CA PRO A 2 1.33 15.98 -31.11
C PRO A 2 1.40 16.40 -29.61
N VAL A 3 0.38 16.94 -28.94
CA VAL A 3 -0.90 16.36 -28.49
C VAL A 3 -0.76 15.08 -27.62
N ALA A 4 0.18 15.04 -26.67
CA ALA A 4 0.37 13.85 -25.81
C ALA A 4 0.09 14.03 -24.30
N GLN A 5 0.10 15.24 -23.73
CA GLN A 5 -0.02 15.40 -22.26
C GLN A 5 -1.38 15.89 -21.74
N CYS A 6 -2.35 16.13 -22.61
CA CYS A 6 -3.72 16.51 -22.20
C CYS A 6 -4.67 15.31 -22.03
N HIS A 7 -4.16 14.08 -22.14
CA HIS A 7 -4.97 12.85 -22.04
C HIS A 7 -5.21 12.40 -20.59
N GLY A 8 -4.27 12.63 -19.66
CA GLY A 8 -4.45 12.28 -18.24
C GLY A 8 -5.57 13.07 -17.57
N PHE A 9 -5.58 14.40 -17.74
CA PHE A 9 -6.57 15.28 -17.12
C PHE A 9 -8.00 15.10 -17.66
N ARG A 10 -8.14 14.66 -18.93
CA ARG A 10 -9.45 14.32 -19.51
C ARG A 10 -9.95 12.94 -19.09
N ARG A 11 -9.06 11.98 -18.81
CA ARG A 11 -9.45 10.67 -18.24
C ARG A 11 -9.90 10.81 -16.78
N PHE A 12 -9.28 11.73 -16.04
CA PHE A 12 -9.63 12.05 -14.66
C PHE A 12 -11.07 12.60 -14.46
N LEU A 13 -11.55 13.46 -15.37
CA LEU A 13 -12.89 14.08 -15.25
C LEU A 13 -14.05 13.22 -15.81
N MET A 14 -13.79 12.27 -16.72
CA MET A 14 -14.82 11.39 -17.30
C MET A 14 -15.03 10.10 -16.50
N THR A 15 -14.00 9.56 -15.84
CA THR A 15 -14.12 8.34 -15.01
C THR A 15 -14.75 8.63 -13.65
N ALA A 16 -14.64 9.87 -13.14
CA ALA A 16 -15.18 10.28 -11.84
C ALA A 16 -16.73 10.32 -11.76
N PHE A 17 -17.46 10.09 -12.86
CA PHE A 17 -18.92 10.22 -12.90
C PHE A 17 -19.73 8.96 -13.27
N THR A 18 -19.14 7.78 -13.45
CA THR A 18 -19.95 6.59 -13.85
C THR A 18 -19.89 5.36 -12.94
N ASN A 19 -18.93 5.19 -12.03
CA ASN A 19 -18.86 3.93 -11.28
C ASN A 19 -19.53 3.99 -9.90
N ARG A 20 -20.87 3.85 -9.93
CA ARG A 20 -21.65 3.21 -8.83
C ARG A 20 -21.11 1.81 -8.46
N GLU A 21 -20.28 1.24 -9.33
CA GLU A 21 -19.55 -0.02 -9.16
C GLU A 21 -18.41 0.08 -8.11
N PHE A 22 -17.73 1.23 -7.94
CA PHE A 22 -16.51 1.32 -7.13
C PHE A 22 -16.76 1.07 -5.63
N ILE A 23 -17.87 1.60 -5.09
CA ILE A 23 -18.29 1.35 -3.71
C ILE A 23 -18.78 -0.11 -3.54
N THR A 24 -19.35 -0.70 -4.58
CA THR A 24 -19.90 -2.06 -4.54
C THR A 24 -18.79 -3.11 -4.57
N VAL A 25 -17.76 -2.93 -5.41
CA VAL A 25 -16.64 -3.87 -5.56
C VAL A 25 -15.80 -3.96 -4.28
N VAL A 26 -15.48 -2.82 -3.65
CA VAL A 26 -14.73 -2.80 -2.37
C VAL A 26 -15.53 -3.46 -1.23
N THR A 27 -16.86 -3.36 -1.26
CA THR A 27 -17.72 -4.01 -0.25
C THR A 27 -17.83 -5.52 -0.52
N MET A 28 -17.87 -5.96 -1.77
CA MET A 28 -17.99 -7.39 -2.14
C MET A 28 -16.71 -8.20 -1.88
N ALA A 29 -15.53 -7.60 -2.06
CA ALA A 29 -14.25 -8.26 -1.78
C ALA A 29 -14.09 -8.66 -0.29
N LEU A 30 -14.71 -7.92 0.63
CA LEU A 30 -14.70 -8.24 2.07
C LEU A 30 -15.65 -9.39 2.46
N GLN A 31 -16.52 -9.86 1.56
CA GLN A 31 -17.49 -10.92 1.83
C GLN A 31 -17.06 -12.32 1.35
N GLN A 32 -16.02 -12.44 0.52
CA GLN A 32 -15.59 -13.75 -0.01
C GLN A 32 -14.59 -14.52 0.89
N ASN A 33 -14.08 -13.91 1.96
CA ASN A 33 -13.16 -14.58 2.91
C ASN A 33 -13.86 -15.50 3.94
N GLY A 34 -15.06 -16.02 3.61
CA GLY A 34 -15.96 -16.71 4.53
C GLY A 34 -16.12 -18.22 4.35
N THR A 35 -15.39 -18.89 3.45
CA THR A 35 -15.52 -20.34 3.26
C THR A 35 -14.17 -21.04 3.10
N ALA A 36 -13.72 -21.69 4.18
CA ALA A 36 -12.61 -22.64 4.15
C ALA A 36 -12.98 -23.82 3.23
N SER A 37 -12.28 -23.95 2.10
CA SER A 37 -12.41 -25.11 1.22
C SER A 37 -11.20 -26.04 1.36
N LYS A 38 -11.48 -27.32 1.58
CA LYS A 38 -10.51 -28.41 1.76
C LYS A 38 -9.58 -28.54 0.54
N MET A 39 -8.27 -28.56 0.79
CA MET A 39 -7.26 -28.85 -0.24
C MET A 39 -7.23 -30.35 -0.61
N PRO A 40 -7.02 -30.69 -1.91
CA PRO A 40 -6.69 -32.05 -2.33
C PRO A 40 -5.20 -32.32 -2.17
N LYS A 41 -4.85 -33.56 -1.81
CA LYS A 41 -3.46 -34.03 -1.69
C LYS A 41 -2.85 -34.19 -3.07
N HIS A 42 -1.78 -33.46 -3.37
CA HIS A 42 -0.91 -33.75 -4.52
C HIS A 42 0.42 -34.31 -4.01
N ASN A 43 0.73 -35.55 -4.41
CA ASN A 43 2.06 -36.14 -4.28
C ASN A 43 2.98 -35.48 -5.32
N GLY A 44 4.07 -34.87 -4.86
CA GLY A 44 5.20 -34.40 -5.66
C GLY A 44 6.47 -34.59 -4.84
N GLU A 45 7.45 -35.27 -5.41
CA GLU A 45 8.70 -35.67 -4.77
C GLU A 45 9.46 -34.47 -4.16
N THR A 46 9.62 -34.50 -2.84
CA THR A 46 10.47 -33.56 -2.11
C THR A 46 11.94 -33.97 -2.27
N SER A 47 12.69 -33.20 -3.04
CA SER A 47 14.16 -33.18 -2.98
C SER A 47 14.59 -32.68 -1.59
N SER A 48 15.05 -33.60 -0.75
CA SER A 48 15.47 -33.31 0.63
C SER A 48 16.80 -32.53 0.62
N ARG A 49 16.73 -31.20 0.77
CA ARG A 49 17.90 -30.46 1.25
C ARG A 49 18.00 -30.67 2.76
N HIS A 50 19.02 -31.41 3.18
CA HIS A 50 19.37 -31.51 4.60
C HIS A 50 19.79 -30.12 5.12
N PRO A 51 19.34 -29.70 6.32
CA PRO A 51 19.84 -28.49 6.93
C PRO A 51 21.33 -28.62 7.23
N SER A 52 22.12 -27.62 6.85
CA SER A 52 23.52 -27.48 7.24
C SER A 52 23.60 -27.23 8.74
N VAL A 53 24.17 -28.20 9.46
CA VAL A 53 24.41 -28.12 10.91
C VAL A 53 25.82 -27.56 11.10
N ASN A 54 25.95 -26.45 11.82
CA ASN A 54 27.26 -25.92 12.18
C ASN A 54 27.96 -26.86 13.19
N ARG A 55 29.27 -26.69 13.42
CA ARG A 55 30.06 -27.55 14.33
C ARG A 55 29.52 -27.66 15.77
N ASN A 56 28.58 -26.80 16.15
CA ASN A 56 28.00 -26.71 17.49
C ASN A 56 26.56 -27.26 17.56
N GLY A 57 26.03 -27.86 16.49
CA GLY A 57 24.68 -28.45 16.51
C GLY A 57 23.55 -27.42 16.44
N GLU A 58 23.84 -26.16 16.13
CA GLU A 58 22.82 -25.14 15.94
C GLU A 58 22.30 -25.22 14.50
N ILE A 59 20.97 -25.23 14.37
CA ILE A 59 20.30 -24.98 13.09
C ILE A 59 20.62 -23.52 12.76
N GLU A 60 21.45 -23.30 11.73
CA GLU A 60 21.56 -22.00 11.09
C GLU A 60 20.17 -21.65 10.55
N ARG A 61 19.39 -20.93 11.34
CA ARG A 61 18.29 -20.14 10.80
C ARG A 61 18.95 -19.08 9.96
N ASP A 62 19.02 -19.34 8.66
CA ASP A 62 19.30 -18.33 7.66
C ASP A 62 18.31 -17.20 7.94
N GLN A 63 18.78 -16.14 8.60
CA GLN A 63 17.99 -14.95 8.82
C GLN A 63 17.89 -14.30 7.45
N ALA A 64 16.91 -14.73 6.64
CA ALA A 64 16.55 -14.03 5.43
C ALA A 64 16.48 -12.54 5.78
N GLU A 65 17.39 -11.76 5.20
CA GLU A 65 17.54 -10.34 5.54
C GLU A 65 16.16 -9.68 5.46
N ARG A 66 15.70 -9.16 6.59
CA ARG A 66 14.39 -8.53 6.67
C ARG A 66 14.37 -7.32 5.72
N PHE A 67 13.33 -7.23 4.88
CA PHE A 67 13.17 -6.10 3.97
C PHE A 67 13.23 -4.74 4.71
N THR A 68 13.95 -3.79 4.13
CA THR A 68 14.07 -2.40 4.60
C THR A 68 13.95 -1.43 3.43
N PHE A 69 13.34 -0.26 3.67
CA PHE A 69 13.41 0.85 2.72
C PHE A 69 14.80 1.51 2.73
N THR A 70 15.14 2.21 1.66
CA THR A 70 16.25 3.14 1.63
C THR A 70 16.01 4.29 2.63
N SER A 71 17.09 4.92 3.09
CA SER A 71 17.00 6.05 4.04
C SER A 71 16.47 7.34 3.39
N GLU A 72 16.56 7.43 2.07
CA GLU A 72 16.15 8.59 1.26
C GLU A 72 15.31 8.13 0.06
N PRO A 73 14.44 9.01 -0.46
CA PRO A 73 14.12 10.37 0.02
C PRO A 73 13.29 10.37 1.32
N THR A 74 13.42 11.42 2.13
CA THR A 74 12.52 11.64 3.27
C THR A 74 11.17 12.21 2.82
N LEU A 75 10.16 12.24 3.71
CA LEU A 75 8.88 12.90 3.41
C LEU A 75 9.04 14.39 3.09
N GLU A 76 10.02 15.07 3.71
CA GLU A 76 10.31 16.47 3.41
C GLU A 76 10.99 16.62 2.04
N ASP A 77 11.84 15.67 1.66
CA ASP A 77 12.43 15.68 0.31
C ASP A 77 11.35 15.47 -0.76
N ILE A 78 10.41 14.56 -0.53
CA ILE A 78 9.25 14.35 -1.42
C ILE A 78 8.41 15.62 -1.52
N ARG A 79 8.06 16.23 -0.38
CA ARG A 79 7.30 17.50 -0.36
C ARG A 79 8.01 18.58 -1.18
N ARG A 80 9.32 18.74 -0.99
CA ARG A 80 10.12 19.74 -1.71
C ARG A 80 10.17 19.47 -3.22
N MET A 81 10.45 18.24 -3.63
CA MET A 81 10.45 17.86 -5.05
C MET A 81 9.10 18.14 -5.72
N GLN A 82 7.98 17.89 -5.03
CA GLN A 82 6.64 18.15 -5.55
C GLN A 82 6.30 19.64 -5.62
N ALA A 83 6.68 20.41 -4.59
CA ALA A 83 6.51 21.86 -4.59
C ALA A 83 7.27 22.49 -5.77
N GLU A 84 8.52 22.09 -5.99
CA GLU A 84 9.34 22.55 -7.12
C GLU A 84 8.67 22.18 -8.47
N PHE A 85 8.24 20.93 -8.62
CA PHE A 85 7.57 20.47 -9.84
C PHE A 85 6.27 21.25 -10.15
N THR A 86 5.50 21.56 -9.11
CA THR A 86 4.21 22.27 -9.21
C THR A 86 4.40 23.77 -9.48
N ASP A 87 5.40 24.39 -8.85
CA ASP A 87 5.74 25.80 -9.00
C ASP A 87 6.19 26.11 -10.43
N GLU A 88 7.08 25.28 -10.99
CA GLU A 88 7.54 25.38 -12.38
C GLU A 88 6.39 25.41 -13.40
N ARG A 89 5.29 24.72 -13.08
CA ARG A 89 4.12 24.55 -13.97
C ARG A 89 2.99 25.51 -13.65
N ASN A 90 3.12 26.33 -12.59
CA ASN A 90 2.05 27.18 -12.07
C ASN A 90 0.75 26.39 -11.80
N TRP A 91 0.90 25.16 -11.27
CA TRP A 91 -0.21 24.24 -11.02
C TRP A 91 -0.84 24.37 -9.63
N ASN A 92 -0.23 25.17 -8.75
CA ASN A 92 -0.76 25.44 -7.41
C ASN A 92 -2.23 25.88 -7.39
N GLN A 93 -2.71 26.55 -8.45
CA GLN A 93 -4.11 26.97 -8.59
C GLN A 93 -5.10 25.78 -8.61
N PHE A 94 -4.68 24.61 -9.09
CA PHE A 94 -5.51 23.41 -9.18
C PHE A 94 -5.40 22.52 -7.93
N HIS A 95 -4.37 22.72 -7.12
CA HIS A 95 -4.03 21.89 -5.97
C HIS A 95 -4.73 22.38 -4.69
N GLN A 96 -6.05 22.48 -4.77
CA GLN A 96 -6.91 22.69 -3.59
C GLN A 96 -7.07 21.38 -2.82
N PRO A 97 -7.19 21.39 -1.47
CA PRO A 97 -7.24 20.17 -0.66
C PRO A 97 -8.27 19.14 -1.13
N ARG A 98 -9.46 19.58 -1.54
CA ARG A 98 -10.50 18.68 -2.07
C ARG A 98 -10.05 17.97 -3.35
N ASN A 99 -9.37 18.68 -4.26
CA ASN A 99 -8.94 18.10 -5.53
C ASN A 99 -7.83 17.09 -5.31
N LEU A 100 -6.88 17.39 -4.42
CA LEU A 100 -5.82 16.46 -4.01
C LEU A 100 -6.38 15.20 -3.34
N LEU A 101 -7.40 15.35 -2.49
CA LEU A 101 -8.09 14.20 -1.89
C LEU A 101 -8.75 13.32 -2.97
N LEU A 102 -9.39 13.92 -3.97
CA LEU A 102 -10.00 13.16 -5.06
C LEU A 102 -8.96 12.46 -5.93
N ALA A 103 -7.81 13.10 -6.17
CA ALA A 103 -6.69 12.49 -6.87
C ALA A 103 -6.14 11.29 -6.10
N LEU A 104 -5.86 11.46 -4.80
CA LEU A 104 -5.46 10.38 -3.89
C LEU A 104 -6.41 9.17 -3.93
N VAL A 105 -7.73 9.41 -3.94
CA VAL A 105 -8.72 8.33 -4.04
C VAL A 105 -8.64 7.61 -5.39
N GLY A 106 -8.37 8.34 -6.48
CA GLY A 106 -8.11 7.77 -7.80
C GLY A 106 -6.95 6.78 -7.77
N GLU A 107 -5.79 7.20 -7.27
CA GLU A 107 -4.58 6.34 -7.23
C GLU A 107 -4.74 5.12 -6.32
N VAL A 108 -5.48 5.26 -5.21
CA VAL A 108 -5.86 4.09 -4.38
C VAL A 108 -6.73 3.10 -5.18
N GLY A 109 -7.56 3.61 -6.09
CA GLY A 109 -8.31 2.81 -7.05
C GLY A 109 -7.39 2.07 -8.02
N GLU A 110 -6.40 2.73 -8.59
CA GLU A 110 -5.43 2.12 -9.50
C GLU A 110 -4.62 1.01 -8.80
N VAL A 111 -4.14 1.24 -7.57
CA VAL A 111 -3.56 0.19 -6.73
C VAL A 111 -4.54 -0.99 -6.59
N SER A 112 -5.81 -0.71 -6.29
CA SER A 112 -6.82 -1.76 -6.11
C SER A 112 -7.06 -2.59 -7.38
N GLU A 113 -7.02 -1.97 -8.55
CA GLU A 113 -7.20 -2.65 -9.85
C GLU A 113 -6.11 -3.70 -10.11
N LEU A 114 -4.89 -3.51 -9.59
CA LEU A 114 -3.79 -4.49 -9.72
C LEU A 114 -4.06 -5.79 -8.96
N PHE A 115 -4.82 -5.71 -7.85
CA PHE A 115 -5.12 -6.85 -6.98
C PHE A 115 -6.51 -7.46 -7.22
N GLN A 116 -7.46 -6.73 -7.82
CA GLN A 116 -8.88 -7.10 -7.82
C GLN A 116 -9.22 -8.49 -8.39
N TRP A 117 -8.41 -9.01 -9.32
CA TRP A 117 -8.61 -10.32 -9.96
C TRP A 117 -7.60 -11.38 -9.51
N ARG A 118 -6.75 -11.05 -8.53
CA ARG A 118 -5.78 -11.99 -7.95
C ARG A 118 -6.48 -12.79 -6.84
N GLY A 119 -6.10 -14.06 -6.70
CA GLY A 119 -6.48 -14.87 -5.54
C GLY A 119 -5.67 -14.47 -4.31
N GLU A 120 -5.28 -15.45 -3.49
CA GLU A 120 -4.32 -15.19 -2.42
C GLU A 120 -2.98 -14.70 -3.02
N VAL A 121 -2.47 -13.57 -2.52
CA VAL A 121 -1.21 -12.97 -2.96
C VAL A 121 -0.16 -13.20 -1.89
N ALA A 122 0.93 -13.89 -2.26
CA ALA A 122 2.03 -14.17 -1.35
C ALA A 122 2.89 -12.92 -1.07
N GLU A 123 3.47 -12.86 0.13
CA GLU A 123 4.47 -11.84 0.48
C GLU A 123 5.65 -11.88 -0.49
N GLY A 124 6.14 -10.70 -0.89
CA GLY A 124 7.24 -10.58 -1.85
C GLY A 124 6.83 -10.77 -3.32
N LEU A 125 5.56 -11.06 -3.61
CA LEU A 125 5.01 -11.13 -4.97
C LEU A 125 5.81 -12.03 -5.94
N PRO A 126 6.11 -13.30 -5.57
CA PRO A 126 6.95 -14.19 -6.39
C PRO A 126 6.34 -14.51 -7.76
N ASP A 127 5.01 -14.52 -7.85
CA ASP A 127 4.27 -14.83 -9.09
C ASP A 127 4.04 -13.60 -9.98
N TRP A 128 4.55 -12.43 -9.60
CA TRP A 128 4.44 -11.22 -10.38
C TRP A 128 5.64 -11.08 -11.32
N THR A 129 5.38 -10.56 -12.51
CA THR A 129 6.41 -10.18 -13.46
C THR A 129 7.04 -8.84 -13.05
N GLU A 130 8.24 -8.55 -13.56
CA GLU A 130 8.91 -7.27 -13.28
C GLU A 130 8.06 -6.05 -13.68
N PRO A 131 7.41 -6.02 -14.86
CA PRO A 131 6.53 -4.90 -15.22
C PRO A 131 5.33 -4.73 -14.29
N GLU A 132 4.77 -5.82 -13.75
CA GLU A 132 3.66 -5.73 -12.78
C GLU A 132 4.12 -5.16 -11.44
N ARG A 133 5.33 -5.54 -10.98
CA ARG A 133 5.93 -4.97 -9.78
C ARG A 133 6.27 -3.49 -9.95
N GLU A 134 6.78 -3.12 -11.12
CA GLU A 134 7.07 -1.72 -11.45
C GLU A 134 5.77 -0.89 -11.49
N HIS A 135 4.71 -1.41 -12.10
CA HIS A 135 3.41 -0.75 -12.10
C HIS A 135 2.86 -0.57 -10.69
N LEU A 136 2.95 -1.59 -9.83
CA LEU A 136 2.60 -1.45 -8.41
C LEU A 136 3.45 -0.39 -7.70
N ALA A 137 4.74 -0.33 -7.99
CA ALA A 137 5.62 0.67 -7.40
C ALA A 137 5.22 2.10 -7.82
N GLN A 138 4.78 2.29 -9.06
CA GLN A 138 4.27 3.57 -9.57
C GLN A 138 2.98 3.97 -8.84
N GLU A 139 1.98 3.10 -8.81
CA GLU A 139 0.69 3.42 -8.15
C GLU A 139 0.84 3.68 -6.64
N LEU A 140 1.69 2.92 -5.95
CA LEU A 140 2.03 3.19 -4.55
C LEU A 140 2.75 4.53 -4.35
N SER A 141 3.59 4.92 -5.32
CA SER A 141 4.28 6.20 -5.29
C SER A 141 3.31 7.36 -5.50
N ASP A 142 2.35 7.24 -6.42
CA ASP A 142 1.35 8.26 -6.69
C ASP A 142 0.43 8.49 -5.49
N VAL A 143 0.01 7.42 -4.79
CA VAL A 143 -0.70 7.50 -3.50
C VAL A 143 0.12 8.29 -2.47
N LEU A 144 1.41 8.00 -2.33
CA LEU A 144 2.28 8.69 -1.37
C LEU A 144 2.44 10.18 -1.73
N ILE A 145 2.64 10.47 -3.01
CA ILE A 145 2.82 11.84 -3.54
C ILE A 145 1.61 12.70 -3.20
N TYR A 146 0.40 12.26 -3.56
CA TYR A 146 -0.81 13.06 -3.27
C TYR A 146 -1.10 13.16 -1.78
N LEU A 147 -0.75 12.14 -0.98
CA LEU A 147 -0.90 12.22 0.48
C LEU A 147 0.03 13.28 1.09
N VAL A 148 1.30 13.33 0.67
CA VAL A 148 2.26 14.35 1.12
C VAL A 148 1.80 15.74 0.71
N GLU A 149 1.35 15.89 -0.54
CA GLU A 149 0.89 17.18 -1.03
C GLU A 149 -0.39 17.65 -0.32
N LEU A 150 -1.34 16.74 -0.10
CA LEU A 150 -2.54 17.05 0.68
C LEU A 150 -2.19 17.50 2.10
N ALA A 151 -1.21 16.87 2.74
CA ALA A 151 -0.73 17.27 4.05
C ALA A 151 -0.11 18.67 4.03
N GLU A 152 0.70 18.98 3.01
CA GLU A 152 1.27 20.32 2.81
C GLU A 152 0.19 21.39 2.67
N LYS A 153 -0.80 21.20 1.77
CA LYS A 153 -1.89 22.17 1.58
C LYS A 153 -2.79 22.32 2.80
N CYS A 154 -2.83 21.30 3.67
CA CYS A 154 -3.55 21.34 4.94
C CYS A 154 -2.68 21.85 6.12
N HIS A 155 -1.41 22.20 5.88
CA HIS A 155 -0.44 22.57 6.91
C HIS A 155 -0.30 21.53 8.04
N VAL A 156 -0.29 20.25 7.66
CA VAL A 156 -0.09 19.13 8.58
C VAL A 156 1.35 18.66 8.50
N ASP A 157 2.08 18.77 9.61
CA ASP A 157 3.36 18.07 9.79
C ASP A 157 3.11 16.56 9.86
N LEU A 158 3.18 15.91 8.70
CA LEU A 158 2.84 14.51 8.51
C LEU A 158 3.77 13.56 9.29
N PRO A 159 5.11 13.71 9.28
CA PRO A 159 5.99 12.92 10.14
C PRO A 159 5.58 12.97 11.63
N GLN A 160 5.35 14.16 12.18
CA GLN A 160 4.95 14.30 13.58
C GLN A 160 3.53 13.76 13.84
N ALA A 161 2.61 13.91 12.89
CA ALA A 161 1.27 13.34 12.98
C ALA A 161 1.31 11.80 13.06
N VAL A 162 2.17 11.15 12.27
CA VAL A 162 2.39 9.70 12.32
C VAL A 162 2.94 9.27 13.67
N LEU A 163 3.95 9.97 14.21
CA LEU A 163 4.50 9.67 15.54
C LEU A 163 3.44 9.71 16.63
N ARG A 164 2.62 10.77 16.66
CA ARG A 164 1.49 10.89 17.59
C ARG A 164 0.47 9.76 17.40
N LYS A 165 0.12 9.44 16.14
CA LYS A 165 -0.84 8.36 15.84
C LYS A 165 -0.33 6.99 16.29
N MET A 166 0.96 6.71 16.11
CA MET A 166 1.59 5.46 16.54
C MET A 166 1.59 5.31 18.06
N ALA A 167 1.84 6.39 18.81
CA ALA A 167 1.70 6.37 20.27
C ALA A 167 0.26 6.03 20.70
N LEU A 168 -0.74 6.64 20.06
CA LEU A 168 -2.16 6.33 20.31
C LEU A 168 -2.53 4.88 19.93
N ASN A 169 -1.98 4.35 18.83
CA ASN A 169 -2.23 2.97 18.41
C ASN A 169 -1.69 1.95 19.42
N ARG A 170 -0.51 2.21 20.02
CA ARG A 170 0.08 1.34 21.05
C ARG A 170 -0.79 1.29 22.32
N LEU A 171 -1.39 2.41 22.70
CA LEU A 171 -2.35 2.46 23.82
C LEU A 171 -3.64 1.72 23.50
N LYS A 172 -4.12 1.84 22.25
CA LYS A 172 -5.36 1.19 21.79
C LYS A 172 -5.22 -0.33 21.63
N TYR A 173 -4.04 -0.82 21.26
CA TYR A 173 -3.74 -2.24 21.02
C TYR A 173 -2.49 -2.68 21.79
N PRO A 174 -2.57 -2.85 23.12
CA PRO A 174 -1.43 -3.25 23.92
C PRO A 174 -0.99 -4.68 23.57
N ALA A 175 0.30 -4.89 23.33
CA ALA A 175 0.85 -6.16 22.87
C ALA A 175 0.43 -7.36 23.75
N SER A 176 0.34 -7.15 25.06
CA SER A 176 -0.14 -8.17 26.02
C SER A 176 -1.57 -8.66 25.76
N LYS A 177 -2.41 -7.89 25.05
CA LYS A 177 -3.79 -8.25 24.72
C LYS A 177 -3.99 -8.67 23.26
N VAL A 178 -3.04 -8.40 22.37
CA VAL A 178 -3.17 -8.63 20.91
C VAL A 178 -2.12 -9.54 20.29
N HIS A 179 -1.16 -10.05 21.08
CA HIS A 179 -0.15 -10.98 20.56
C HIS A 179 -0.82 -12.21 19.93
N GLY A 180 -0.70 -12.35 18.60
CA GLY A 180 -1.31 -13.45 17.83
C GLY A 180 -2.83 -13.35 17.61
N SER A 181 -3.45 -12.20 17.85
CA SER A 181 -4.91 -12.03 17.76
C SER A 181 -5.30 -10.75 17.01
N ALA A 182 -6.01 -10.90 15.89
CA ALA A 182 -6.59 -9.78 15.12
C ALA A 182 -7.93 -9.27 15.69
N LYS A 183 -8.27 -9.63 16.94
CA LYS A 183 -9.54 -9.24 17.56
C LYS A 183 -9.64 -7.73 17.71
N LYS A 184 -10.81 -7.18 17.36
CA LYS A 184 -11.12 -5.75 17.53
C LYS A 184 -11.19 -5.42 19.03
N TYR A 185 -10.78 -4.20 19.38
CA TYR A 185 -10.69 -3.72 20.76
C TYR A 185 -12.03 -3.72 21.54
N THR A 186 -13.15 -3.87 20.84
CA THR A 186 -14.49 -4.03 21.42
C THR A 186 -14.69 -5.38 22.13
N GLU A 187 -13.72 -6.29 22.06
CA GLU A 187 -13.81 -7.62 22.67
C GLU A 187 -12.92 -7.81 23.90
N TYR A 188 -12.22 -6.76 24.38
CA TYR A 188 -11.50 -6.86 25.65
C TYR A 188 -12.52 -6.82 26.79
N LYS A 189 -12.91 -8.00 27.28
CA LYS A 189 -13.47 -8.11 28.62
C LYS A 189 -12.30 -8.05 29.60
N ASP A 190 -12.43 -7.19 30.59
CA ASP A 190 -11.57 -7.20 31.78
C ASP A 190 -11.61 -8.55 32.50
#